data_AF-H0GGM5-F1
#
_entry.id   AF-H0GGM5-F1
#
_cell.length_a   1.000
_cell.length_b   1.000
_cell.length_c   1.000
_cell.angle_alpha   90.00
_cell.angle_beta   90.00
_cell.angle_gamma   90.00
#
_symmetry.space_group_name_H-M   'P 1'
#
loop_
_entity.id
_entity.type
_entity.pdbx_description
1 polymer ?
#
loop_
_entity_poly.entity_id
_entity_poly.type
_entity_poly.pdbx_seq_one_letter_code
_entity_poly.pdbx_strand_id
1 'polypeptide(L)'
;MVQQLSLFGSIGDDGYDLLISTLTTISGNPPLLYNSLCTVWKPNPSYDVENVNSRNQLVEPNRIKLSKEVPFSYLIDETMMDKPLNFRILKSFTNDKIPLNYAMTRNILHNTVPQVTNFNSTNEDQNNSKHTEDTVNESRNSDDIIDVDMDASPAPSNESCSPWSLQISDIPAAGNNRSVSMQTIAETIILSSAGKNSSVSSLMNGLGYVFEFQYLTIGVKFFMKHGLILELQKIWQIEEAGNSQITSGGFLLKAYINVSRGTDIDRINYTETVLMNLKKELQGYIELSVPDRQSMDSRVAHGNILI
;
A
#
# COMPACT_ATOMS: atom_id res chain seq x y z
N MET A 1 -15.89 -14.24 0.17
CA MET A 1 -14.70 -14.73 -0.55
C MET A 1 -14.90 -14.48 -2.02
N VAL A 2 -13.96 -13.80 -2.65
CA VAL A 2 -13.97 -13.49 -4.09
C VAL A 2 -13.02 -14.45 -4.80
N GLN A 3 -13.37 -14.88 -6.01
CA GLN A 3 -12.46 -15.62 -6.88
C GLN A 3 -11.82 -14.64 -7.86
N GLN A 4 -10.51 -14.47 -7.78
CA GLN A 4 -9.76 -13.65 -8.72
C GLN A 4 -9.19 -14.53 -9.82
N LEU A 5 -9.64 -14.32 -11.05
CA LEU A 5 -9.05 -14.92 -12.24
C LEU A 5 -8.04 -13.94 -12.83
N SER A 6 -6.83 -14.39 -13.12
CA SER A 6 -5.75 -13.50 -13.55
C SER A 6 -4.74 -14.12 -14.51
N LEU A 7 -4.14 -13.24 -15.31
CA LEU A 7 -2.99 -13.48 -16.17
C LEU A 7 -1.94 -12.40 -15.92
N PHE A 8 -0.67 -12.79 -16.07
CA PHE A 8 0.47 -11.92 -15.79
C PHE A 8 1.39 -11.86 -17.00
N GLY A 9 2.15 -10.77 -17.10
CA GLY A 9 3.19 -10.58 -18.10
C GLY A 9 4.14 -9.49 -17.65
N SER A 10 5.14 -9.20 -18.47
CA SER A 10 6.06 -8.08 -18.22
C SER A 10 6.40 -7.36 -19.51
N ILE A 11 6.72 -6.08 -19.39
CA ILE A 11 7.19 -5.27 -20.51
C ILE A 11 8.37 -4.42 -20.05
N GLY A 12 9.36 -4.25 -20.93
CA GLY A 12 10.47 -3.33 -20.68
C GLY A 12 10.03 -1.87 -20.67
N ASP A 13 10.82 -1.00 -20.07
CA ASP A 13 10.50 0.43 -19.96
C ASP A 13 10.35 1.12 -21.33
N ASP A 14 11.09 0.66 -22.34
CA ASP A 14 11.03 1.20 -23.71
C ASP A 14 9.68 0.93 -24.40
N GLY A 15 9.05 -0.21 -24.09
CA GLY A 15 7.78 -0.62 -24.67
C GLY A 15 6.56 0.05 -24.03
N TYR A 16 6.74 0.74 -22.90
CA TYR A 16 5.64 1.29 -22.10
C TYR A 16 4.81 2.33 -22.86
N ASP A 17 5.46 3.27 -23.55
CA ASP A 17 4.77 4.39 -24.21
C ASP A 17 3.84 3.88 -25.35
N LEU A 18 4.30 2.87 -26.08
CA LEU A 18 3.49 2.20 -27.11
C LEU A 18 2.36 1.38 -26.48
N LEU A 19 2.64 0.63 -25.41
CA LEU A 19 1.65 -0.20 -24.73
C LEU A 19 0.52 0.65 -24.16
N ILE A 20 0.82 1.79 -23.52
CA ILE A 20 -0.19 2.70 -23.00
C ILE A 20 -1.12 3.20 -24.11
N SER A 21 -0.55 3.57 -25.26
CA SER A 21 -1.33 4.04 -26.41
C SER A 21 -2.22 2.92 -26.98
N THR A 22 -1.67 1.72 -27.13
CA THR A 22 -2.40 0.53 -27.59
C THR A 22 -3.53 0.15 -26.61
N LEU A 23 -3.25 0.10 -25.31
CA LEU A 23 -4.24 -0.24 -24.28
C LEU A 23 -5.33 0.83 -24.17
N THR A 24 -5.01 2.10 -24.34
CA THR A 24 -6.01 3.18 -24.40
C THR A 24 -6.94 2.98 -25.58
N THR A 25 -6.39 2.57 -26.74
CA THR A 25 -7.17 2.30 -27.95
C THR A 25 -8.05 1.06 -27.82
N ILE A 26 -7.52 -0.05 -27.27
CA ILE A 26 -8.26 -1.30 -27.07
C ILE A 26 -9.35 -1.14 -26.00
N SER A 27 -9.01 -0.53 -24.87
CA SER A 27 -9.95 -0.35 -23.75
C SER A 27 -10.98 0.75 -24.00
N GLY A 28 -10.66 1.73 -24.84
CA GLY A 28 -11.44 2.95 -25.02
C GLY A 28 -11.39 3.90 -23.82
N ASN A 29 -10.59 3.58 -22.79
CA ASN A 29 -10.49 4.35 -21.55
C ASN A 29 -9.05 4.81 -21.32
N PRO A 30 -8.84 6.00 -20.74
CA PRO A 30 -7.50 6.47 -20.40
C PRO A 30 -6.91 5.66 -19.23
N PRO A 31 -5.57 5.56 -19.12
CA PRO A 31 -4.91 5.00 -17.95
C PRO A 31 -5.21 5.85 -16.72
N LEU A 32 -5.60 5.21 -15.62
CA LEU A 32 -5.79 5.88 -14.33
C LEU A 32 -4.64 5.52 -13.40
N LEU A 33 -3.93 6.53 -12.93
CA LEU A 33 -2.85 6.35 -11.98
C LEU A 33 -3.41 5.89 -10.62
N TYR A 34 -2.74 4.91 -10.02
CA TYR A 34 -3.03 4.45 -8.66
C TYR A 34 -1.72 4.10 -7.94
N ASN A 35 -1.80 4.06 -6.62
CA ASN A 35 -0.75 3.49 -5.80
C ASN A 35 -1.40 2.68 -4.67
N SER A 36 -0.65 1.75 -4.10
CA SER A 36 -1.08 0.93 -2.99
C SER A 36 0.13 0.51 -2.15
N LEU A 37 0.15 0.93 -0.88
CA LEU A 37 1.08 0.42 0.11
C LEU A 37 0.52 -0.88 0.69
N CYS A 38 1.28 -1.95 0.58
CA CYS A 38 0.93 -3.26 1.12
C CYS A 38 1.89 -3.60 2.26
N THR A 39 1.34 -3.97 3.41
CA THR A 39 2.10 -4.49 4.56
C THR A 39 1.67 -5.93 4.82
N VAL A 40 2.64 -6.80 5.02
CA VAL A 40 2.43 -8.24 5.17
C VAL A 40 2.79 -8.65 6.59
N TRP A 41 1.90 -9.44 7.19
CA TRP A 41 1.93 -9.82 8.59
C TRP A 41 1.84 -11.34 8.70
N LYS A 42 2.71 -11.94 9.48
CA LYS A 42 2.70 -13.38 9.76
C LYS A 42 2.17 -13.66 11.16
N PRO A 43 1.60 -14.84 11.43
CA PRO A 43 1.30 -15.26 12.80
C PRO A 43 2.55 -15.14 13.69
N ASN A 44 2.36 -14.66 14.92
CA ASN A 44 3.45 -14.41 15.85
C ASN A 44 4.19 -15.73 16.16
N PRO A 45 5.49 -15.84 15.85
CA PRO A 45 6.25 -17.06 16.09
C PRO A 45 6.41 -17.41 17.58
N SER A 46 6.09 -16.50 18.49
CA SER A 46 6.06 -16.79 19.93
C SER A 46 4.81 -17.53 20.39
N TYR A 47 3.76 -17.58 19.58
CA TYR A 47 2.53 -18.30 19.87
C TYR A 47 2.49 -19.58 19.04
N ASP A 48 2.55 -20.73 19.71
CA ASP A 48 2.31 -22.03 19.09
C ASP A 48 0.82 -22.32 19.09
N VAL A 49 0.25 -22.49 17.90
CA VAL A 49 -1.16 -22.83 17.70
C VAL A 49 -1.25 -24.14 16.91
N GLU A 50 -2.16 -25.01 17.35
CA GLU A 50 -2.43 -26.25 16.61
C GLU A 50 -3.10 -25.93 15.27
N ASN A 51 -2.77 -26.70 14.23
CA ASN A 51 -3.36 -26.52 12.89
C ASN A 51 -4.80 -27.08 12.80
N VAL A 52 -5.51 -27.16 13.91
CA VAL A 52 -6.86 -27.75 13.98
C VAL A 52 -7.79 -26.81 14.72
N ASN A 53 -9.00 -26.64 14.19
CA ASN A 53 -10.03 -25.87 14.88
C ASN A 53 -10.87 -26.75 15.81
N SER A 54 -11.76 -26.14 16.60
CA SER A 54 -12.71 -26.85 17.48
C SER A 54 -13.68 -27.78 16.74
N ARG A 55 -13.77 -27.66 15.41
CA ARG A 55 -14.57 -28.51 14.51
C ARG A 55 -13.73 -29.57 13.80
N ASN A 56 -12.49 -29.78 14.23
CA ASN A 56 -11.56 -30.74 13.66
C ASN A 56 -11.28 -30.52 12.16
N GLN A 57 -11.24 -29.27 11.72
CA GLN A 57 -10.81 -28.90 10.38
C GLN A 57 -9.35 -28.48 10.42
N LEU A 58 -8.57 -28.96 9.45
CA LEU A 58 -7.19 -28.55 9.29
C LEU A 58 -7.15 -27.10 8.78
N VAL A 59 -6.48 -26.23 9.53
CA VAL A 59 -6.29 -24.80 9.21
C VAL A 59 -4.80 -24.53 9.25
N GLU A 60 -4.26 -24.11 8.12
CA GLU A 60 -2.85 -23.81 7.96
C GLU A 60 -2.57 -22.30 8.19
N PRO A 61 -1.43 -21.95 8.80
CA PRO A 61 -1.07 -20.56 9.07
C PRO A 61 -0.79 -19.82 7.75
N ASN A 62 -1.47 -18.68 7.57
CA ASN A 62 -1.34 -17.85 6.38
C ASN A 62 -0.97 -16.42 6.77
N ARG A 63 -0.33 -15.69 5.86
CA ARG A 63 -0.02 -14.28 6.03
C ARG A 63 -1.24 -13.41 5.76
N ILE A 64 -1.36 -12.32 6.51
CA ILE A 64 -2.34 -11.28 6.28
C ILE A 64 -1.69 -10.15 5.50
N LYS A 65 -2.36 -9.68 4.44
CA LYS A 65 -1.96 -8.51 3.68
C LYS A 65 -2.89 -7.34 4.00
N LEU A 66 -2.33 -6.25 4.50
CA LEU A 66 -3.00 -4.98 4.71
C LEU A 66 -2.64 -4.02 3.58
N SER A 67 -3.65 -3.42 2.95
CA SER A 67 -3.49 -2.58 1.75
C SER A 67 -4.19 -1.23 1.95
N LYS A 68 -3.55 -0.15 1.54
CA LYS A 68 -4.13 1.21 1.55
C LYS A 68 -3.50 2.07 0.45
N GLU A 69 -4.26 3.00 -0.13
CA GLU A 69 -3.69 4.06 -0.96
C GLU A 69 -2.94 5.11 -0.12
N VAL A 70 -1.82 5.59 -0.65
CA VAL A 70 -1.04 6.68 -0.07
C VAL A 70 -1.24 7.93 -0.92
N PRO A 71 -1.60 9.08 -0.33
CA PRO A 71 -1.67 10.33 -1.09
C PRO A 71 -0.35 10.61 -1.81
N PHE A 72 -0.43 11.00 -3.09
CA PHE A 72 0.77 11.22 -3.91
C PHE A 72 1.70 12.31 -3.37
N SER A 73 1.20 13.21 -2.53
CA SER A 73 2.02 14.19 -1.80
C SER A 73 3.11 13.56 -0.94
N TYR A 74 2.93 12.32 -0.49
CA TYR A 74 3.96 11.57 0.25
C TYR A 74 4.91 10.77 -0.64
N LEU A 75 4.59 10.63 -1.92
CA LEU A 75 5.30 9.76 -2.86
C LEU A 75 6.11 10.54 -3.91
N ILE A 76 5.81 11.82 -4.09
CA ILE A 76 6.35 12.66 -5.16
C ILE A 76 7.18 13.76 -4.55
N ASP A 77 8.40 13.89 -5.06
CA ASP A 77 9.35 14.92 -4.64
C ASP A 77 8.88 16.33 -5.02
N GLU A 78 9.31 17.34 -4.26
CA GLU A 78 8.85 18.74 -4.34
C GLU A 78 9.01 19.34 -5.75
N THR A 79 9.99 18.84 -6.50
CA THR A 79 10.32 19.24 -7.88
C THR A 79 9.33 18.76 -8.95
N MET A 80 8.46 17.80 -8.63
CA MET A 80 7.51 17.17 -9.57
C MET A 80 6.05 17.58 -9.31
N MET A 81 5.80 18.38 -8.27
CA MET A 81 4.47 18.83 -7.84
C MET A 81 3.83 19.84 -8.80
N ASP A 82 4.63 20.47 -9.66
CA ASP A 82 4.20 21.50 -10.63
C ASP A 82 3.82 20.94 -12.02
N LYS A 83 3.99 19.62 -12.24
CA LYS A 83 3.59 18.95 -13.49
C LYS A 83 2.27 18.20 -13.30
N PRO A 84 1.38 18.15 -14.32
CA PRO A 84 0.18 17.34 -14.25
C PRO A 84 0.58 15.87 -14.03
N LEU A 85 0.02 15.30 -12.96
CA LEU A 85 0.26 13.95 -12.46
C LEU A 85 -0.20 12.89 -13.47
N ASN A 86 0.62 12.65 -14.48
CA ASN A 86 0.27 11.80 -15.62
C ASN A 86 0.97 10.45 -15.57
N PHE A 87 0.50 9.48 -16.36
CA PHE A 87 1.09 8.14 -16.54
C PHE A 87 2.59 8.13 -16.91
N ARG A 88 3.17 9.29 -17.26
CA ARG A 88 4.61 9.48 -17.51
C ARG A 88 5.46 9.52 -16.23
N ILE A 89 4.89 9.78 -15.05
CA ILE A 89 5.65 9.77 -13.79
C ILE A 89 6.29 8.40 -13.52
N LEU A 90 5.69 7.32 -14.03
CA LEU A 90 6.23 5.97 -13.92
C LEU A 90 7.62 5.81 -14.57
N LYS A 91 7.95 6.65 -15.56
CA LYS A 91 9.26 6.65 -16.22
C LYS A 91 10.31 7.41 -15.40
N SER A 92 9.91 8.40 -14.60
CA SER A 92 10.84 9.14 -13.73
C SER A 92 11.26 8.33 -12.50
N PHE A 93 10.45 7.35 -12.07
CA PHE A 93 10.79 6.48 -10.94
C PHE A 93 11.76 5.35 -11.28
N THR A 94 12.38 5.34 -12.47
CA THR A 94 13.35 4.30 -12.87
C THR A 94 14.63 4.30 -12.01
N ASN A 95 14.97 5.44 -11.40
CA ASN A 95 16.03 5.50 -10.40
C ASN A 95 15.43 5.02 -9.08
N ASP A 96 15.90 3.86 -8.59
CA ASP A 96 15.43 3.00 -7.48
C ASP A 96 14.95 3.63 -6.15
N LYS A 97 14.91 4.96 -6.01
CA LYS A 97 14.59 5.67 -4.77
C LYS A 97 13.26 6.40 -4.86
N ILE A 98 12.27 5.87 -4.16
CA ILE A 98 11.08 6.65 -3.77
C ILE A 98 11.43 7.44 -2.50
N PRO A 99 10.97 8.71 -2.37
CA PRO A 99 11.21 9.54 -1.17
C PRO A 99 10.53 9.03 0.12
N LEU A 100 9.78 7.93 0.05
CA LEU A 100 9.07 7.35 1.18
C LEU A 100 10.03 6.52 2.04
N ASN A 101 10.41 7.04 3.20
CA ASN A 101 11.24 6.31 4.16
C ASN A 101 10.41 5.32 4.99
N TYR A 102 11.04 4.22 5.43
CA TYR A 102 10.41 3.25 6.33
C TYR A 102 9.86 3.87 7.63
N ALA A 103 10.48 4.96 8.11
CA ALA A 103 9.97 5.74 9.23
C ALA A 103 8.62 6.44 8.92
N MET A 104 8.43 6.93 7.68
CA MET A 104 7.16 7.51 7.25
C MET A 104 6.08 6.44 7.10
N THR A 105 6.41 5.23 6.65
CA THR A 105 5.45 4.11 6.64
C THR A 105 5.09 3.63 8.03
N ARG A 106 6.03 3.66 9.00
CA ARG A 106 5.72 3.47 10.41
C ARG A 106 4.77 4.56 10.90
N ASN A 107 4.99 5.81 10.52
CA ASN A 107 4.08 6.90 10.87
C ASN A 107 2.69 6.74 10.25
N ILE A 108 2.58 6.14 9.05
CA ILE A 108 1.28 5.76 8.45
C ILE A 108 0.65 4.57 9.20
N LEU A 109 1.46 3.61 9.67
CA LEU A 109 1.02 2.47 10.50
C LEU A 109 0.61 2.88 11.93
N HIS A 110 1.25 3.93 12.45
CA HIS A 110 1.05 4.47 13.79
C HIS A 110 0.19 5.74 13.81
N ASN A 111 -0.21 6.25 12.62
CA ASN A 111 -0.90 7.54 12.40
C ASN A 111 -0.23 8.76 13.04
N THR A 112 1.09 8.80 13.16
CA THR A 112 1.79 9.99 13.62
C THR A 112 1.92 10.97 12.45
N VAL A 113 1.32 12.16 12.59
CA VAL A 113 1.49 13.24 11.59
C VAL A 113 2.97 13.64 11.56
N PRO A 114 3.62 13.78 10.38
CA PRO A 114 4.95 14.36 10.32
C PRO A 114 4.87 15.79 10.85
N GLN A 115 5.51 16.07 11.99
CA GLN A 115 5.76 17.45 12.38
C GLN A 115 6.63 18.06 11.29
N VAL A 116 6.08 19.02 10.55
CA VAL A 116 6.86 19.92 9.70
C VAL A 116 7.74 20.71 10.68
N THR A 117 8.97 20.26 10.89
CA THR A 117 9.95 21.06 11.61
C THR A 117 10.32 22.23 10.72
N ASN A 118 9.64 23.36 10.92
CA ASN A 118 10.06 24.66 10.42
C ASN A 118 11.44 24.98 11.01
N PHE A 119 12.51 24.61 10.30
CA PHE A 119 13.84 25.15 10.54
C PHE A 119 13.90 26.58 9.99
N ASN A 120 13.28 27.52 10.70
CA ASN A 120 13.63 28.94 10.56
C ASN A 120 14.73 29.25 11.56
N SER A 121 15.95 28.89 11.20
CA SER A 121 17.17 29.40 11.82
C SER A 121 17.46 30.78 11.21
N THR A 122 16.81 31.84 11.68
CA THR A 122 17.26 33.21 11.43
C THR A 122 18.35 33.57 12.44
N ASN A 123 19.59 33.45 12.00
CA ASN A 123 20.69 34.28 12.49
C ASN A 123 20.43 35.72 12.00
N GLU A 124 20.12 36.66 12.89
CA GLU A 124 20.43 38.09 12.70
C GLU A 124 20.80 38.72 14.05
N ASP A 125 22.11 38.86 14.21
CA ASP A 125 22.85 40.03 14.66
C ASP A 125 22.28 41.01 15.70
N GLN A 126 23.14 41.21 16.70
CA GLN A 126 23.21 42.30 17.66
C GLN A 126 23.10 43.68 16.98
N ASN A 127 22.34 44.62 17.58
CA ASN A 127 22.90 45.86 18.15
C ASN A 127 21.87 46.86 18.70
N ASN A 128 22.18 47.36 19.91
CA ASN A 128 21.95 48.73 20.45
C ASN A 128 20.50 49.21 20.68
N SER A 129 20.12 49.91 21.75
CA SER A 129 20.73 50.65 22.89
C SER A 129 19.53 51.08 23.77
N LYS A 130 19.50 51.09 25.11
CA LYS A 130 20.08 52.11 26.01
C LYS A 130 19.66 51.82 27.48
N HIS A 131 20.59 52.01 28.42
CA HIS A 131 20.39 52.19 29.87
C HIS A 131 19.37 53.33 30.19
N THR A 132 18.64 53.39 31.31
CA THR A 132 19.13 53.54 32.72
C THR A 132 18.03 53.26 33.78
N GLU A 133 18.41 52.49 34.80
CA GLU A 133 18.20 52.55 36.27
C GLU A 133 16.97 53.22 36.95
N ASP A 134 16.47 52.45 37.91
CA ASP A 134 16.03 52.78 39.28
C ASP A 134 14.73 53.55 39.55
N THR A 135 13.76 52.87 40.19
CA THR A 135 13.45 53.06 41.62
C THR A 135 12.37 52.09 42.13
N VAL A 136 12.67 51.45 43.27
CA VAL A 136 11.74 50.70 44.12
C VAL A 136 11.03 51.68 45.06
N ASN A 137 9.69 51.66 45.12
CA ASN A 137 8.94 51.59 46.38
C ASN A 137 7.41 51.49 46.20
N GLU A 138 6.86 50.59 47.00
CA GLU A 138 5.47 50.16 47.13
C GLU A 138 4.52 51.27 47.60
N SER A 139 3.25 51.25 47.14
CA SER A 139 2.04 51.29 47.99
C SER A 139 0.74 51.34 47.16
N ARG A 140 -0.04 50.24 47.26
CA ARG A 140 -1.51 50.15 47.32
C ARG A 140 -2.36 51.00 46.35
N ASN A 141 -3.04 50.36 45.39
CA ASN A 141 -4.45 49.97 45.48
C ASN A 141 -5.02 49.44 44.15
N SER A 142 -5.78 48.35 44.28
CA SER A 142 -6.99 47.94 43.55
C SER A 142 -7.03 47.97 42.02
N ASP A 143 -7.38 46.78 41.51
CA ASP A 143 -8.06 46.49 40.24
C ASP A 143 -7.15 46.33 39.03
N ASP A 144 -6.86 45.08 38.65
CA ASP A 144 -7.39 44.53 37.39
C ASP A 144 -6.89 43.09 37.12
N ILE A 145 -7.87 42.20 36.93
CA ILE A 145 -7.88 41.03 36.05
C ILE A 145 -6.72 40.02 36.24
N ILE A 146 -7.01 38.95 36.98
CA ILE A 146 -6.21 37.73 36.99
C ILE A 146 -6.50 37.01 35.66
N ASP A 147 -5.65 37.21 34.65
CA ASP A 147 -5.56 36.28 33.53
C ASP A 147 -5.01 34.96 34.06
N VAL A 148 -5.94 34.03 34.30
CA VAL A 148 -5.60 32.64 34.59
C VAL A 148 -5.05 32.06 33.30
N ASP A 149 -3.72 31.97 33.21
CA ASP A 149 -3.03 31.13 32.23
C ASP A 149 -3.56 29.70 32.41
N MET A 150 -4.56 29.37 31.60
CA MET A 150 -5.08 28.02 31.43
C MET A 150 -3.98 27.23 30.73
N ASP A 151 -3.15 26.59 31.54
CA ASP A 151 -2.16 25.61 31.11
C ASP A 151 -2.83 24.64 30.13
N ALA A 152 -2.49 24.79 28.85
CA ALA A 152 -3.06 24.02 27.76
C ALA A 152 -2.60 22.58 27.93
N SER A 153 -3.36 21.83 28.73
CA SER A 153 -3.23 20.38 28.82
C SER A 153 -3.20 19.83 27.40
N PRO A 154 -2.19 19.05 27.00
CA PRO A 154 -2.16 18.47 25.67
C PRO A 154 -3.40 17.59 25.55
N ALA A 155 -4.35 18.01 24.72
CA ALA A 155 -5.48 17.18 24.38
C ALA A 155 -4.93 15.80 23.95
N PRO A 156 -5.41 14.68 24.50
CA PRO A 156 -4.99 13.38 24.03
C PRO A 156 -5.30 13.32 22.54
N SER A 157 -4.27 13.20 21.71
CA SER A 157 -4.45 12.92 20.29
C SER A 157 -5.21 11.60 20.22
N ASN A 158 -6.53 11.67 20.04
CA ASN A 158 -7.37 10.50 19.79
C ASN A 158 -7.05 10.05 18.36
N GLU A 159 -5.87 9.46 18.19
CA GLU A 159 -5.35 8.96 16.93
C GLU A 159 -6.21 7.75 16.54
N SER A 160 -7.10 7.93 15.58
CA SER A 160 -7.91 6.85 15.03
C SER A 160 -7.21 6.22 13.84
N CYS A 161 -7.34 4.89 13.65
CA CYS A 161 -6.80 4.22 12.47
C CYS A 161 -7.47 4.71 11.18
N SER A 162 -6.66 4.95 10.16
CA SER A 162 -7.12 5.11 8.78
C SER A 162 -7.88 3.86 8.29
N PRO A 163 -8.67 3.96 7.21
CA PRO A 163 -9.24 2.76 6.60
C PRO A 163 -8.14 1.89 5.97
N TRP A 164 -8.27 0.58 6.11
CA TRP A 164 -7.37 -0.43 5.51
C TRP A 164 -8.18 -1.58 4.92
N SER A 165 -7.72 -2.12 3.79
CA SER A 165 -8.20 -3.40 3.28
C SER A 165 -7.34 -4.53 3.82
N LEU A 166 -7.94 -5.47 4.56
CA LEU A 166 -7.30 -6.68 5.06
C LEU A 166 -7.68 -7.83 4.14
N GLN A 167 -6.67 -8.48 3.57
CA GLN A 167 -6.81 -9.56 2.60
C GLN A 167 -5.99 -10.78 3.03
N ILE A 168 -6.58 -11.97 2.85
CA ILE A 168 -5.91 -13.26 2.91
C ILE A 168 -6.19 -13.97 1.60
N SER A 169 -5.14 -14.38 0.92
CA SER A 169 -5.23 -15.13 -0.33
C SER A 169 -4.86 -16.59 -0.08
N ASP A 170 -5.60 -17.50 -0.70
CA ASP A 170 -5.19 -18.89 -0.76
C ASP A 170 -4.25 -19.11 -1.94
N ILE A 171 -3.50 -20.21 -1.91
CA ILE A 171 -2.74 -20.64 -3.08
C ILE A 171 -3.68 -20.81 -4.30
N PRO A 172 -3.27 -20.41 -5.52
CA PRO A 172 -4.11 -20.60 -6.70
C PRO A 172 -4.56 -22.05 -6.84
N ALA A 173 -5.76 -22.25 -7.36
CA ALA A 173 -6.38 -23.56 -7.37
C ALA A 173 -5.56 -24.56 -8.21
N ALA A 174 -5.49 -25.81 -7.73
CA ALA A 174 -4.64 -26.84 -8.32
C ALA A 174 -5.22 -27.37 -9.64
N GLY A 175 -4.38 -27.57 -10.65
CA GLY A 175 -4.79 -28.21 -11.90
C GLY A 175 -3.66 -28.26 -12.92
N ASN A 176 -3.60 -29.34 -13.69
CA ASN A 176 -2.62 -29.49 -14.76
C ASN A 176 -2.98 -28.56 -15.93
N ASN A 177 -2.05 -27.71 -16.36
CA ASN A 177 -2.15 -26.82 -17.53
C ASN A 177 -3.43 -25.93 -17.56
N ARG A 178 -3.61 -25.09 -16.54
CA ARG A 178 -4.73 -24.15 -16.49
C ARG A 178 -4.59 -23.02 -17.51
N SER A 179 -5.73 -22.63 -18.09
CA SER A 179 -5.87 -21.49 -19.01
C SER A 179 -5.56 -20.15 -18.31
N VAL A 180 -6.00 -20.01 -17.06
CA VAL A 180 -5.87 -18.81 -16.23
C VAL A 180 -5.52 -19.17 -14.77
N SER A 181 -4.92 -18.24 -14.03
CA SER A 181 -4.74 -18.38 -12.58
C SER A 181 -6.06 -18.07 -11.88
N MET A 182 -6.54 -18.96 -11.02
CA MET A 182 -7.76 -18.73 -10.21
C MET A 182 -7.39 -18.81 -8.74
N GLN A 183 -7.60 -17.72 -8.00
CA GLN A 183 -7.20 -17.58 -6.60
C GLN A 183 -8.38 -17.14 -5.73
N THR A 184 -8.57 -17.80 -4.58
CA THR A 184 -9.55 -17.37 -3.58
C THR A 184 -8.96 -16.26 -2.73
N ILE A 185 -9.69 -15.16 -2.57
CA ILE A 185 -9.31 -14.05 -1.68
C ILE A 185 -10.44 -13.79 -0.69
N ALA A 186 -10.11 -13.82 0.59
CA ALA A 186 -10.95 -13.33 1.67
C ALA A 186 -10.53 -11.90 1.98
N GLU A 187 -11.47 -10.96 1.89
CA GLU A 187 -11.22 -9.54 2.12
C GLU A 187 -12.21 -8.98 3.13
N THR A 188 -11.73 -8.07 3.97
CA THR A 188 -12.54 -7.22 4.86
C THR A 188 -11.95 -5.82 4.92
N ILE A 189 -12.80 -4.82 5.13
CA ILE A 189 -12.37 -3.42 5.24
C ILE A 189 -12.42 -3.00 6.71
N ILE A 190 -11.30 -2.54 7.23
CA ILE A 190 -11.20 -1.86 8.52
C ILE A 190 -11.51 -0.39 8.24
N LEU A 191 -12.52 0.17 8.89
CA LEU A 191 -12.91 1.57 8.70
C LEU A 191 -12.09 2.50 9.60
N SER A 192 -12.04 2.14 10.88
CA SER A 192 -11.26 2.81 11.92
C SER A 192 -11.07 1.87 13.10
N SER A 193 -10.18 2.23 14.01
CA SER A 193 -9.95 1.53 15.27
C SER A 193 -10.22 2.46 16.44
N ALA A 194 -10.55 1.87 17.59
CA ALA A 194 -10.73 2.58 18.85
C ALA A 194 -10.14 1.76 19.99
N GLY A 195 -9.77 2.43 21.09
CA GLY A 195 -9.24 1.80 22.30
C GLY A 195 -7.89 2.38 22.73
N LYS A 196 -7.31 1.82 23.79
CA LYS A 196 -6.04 2.29 24.37
C LYS A 196 -4.87 2.23 23.38
N ASN A 197 -4.88 1.24 22.50
CA ASN A 197 -3.88 1.03 21.46
C ASN A 197 -4.57 1.05 20.09
N SER A 198 -4.81 2.23 19.54
CA SER A 198 -5.56 2.42 18.29
C SER A 198 -4.71 2.25 17.02
N SER A 199 -3.38 2.14 17.09
CA SER A 199 -2.59 1.93 15.87
C SER A 199 -2.90 0.60 15.18
N VAL A 200 -2.77 0.53 13.85
CA VAL A 200 -2.98 -0.75 13.13
C VAL A 200 -1.94 -1.78 13.53
N SER A 201 -0.72 -1.36 13.86
CA SER A 201 0.33 -2.24 14.37
C SER A 201 -0.08 -2.89 15.70
N SER A 202 -0.62 -2.10 16.63
CA SER A 202 -1.13 -2.64 17.89
C SER A 202 -2.33 -3.55 17.71
N LEU A 203 -3.23 -3.22 16.77
CA LEU A 203 -4.37 -4.07 16.43
C LEU A 203 -3.91 -5.44 15.90
N MET A 204 -2.95 -5.46 14.97
CA MET A 204 -2.41 -6.69 14.40
C MET A 204 -1.65 -7.52 15.44
N ASN A 205 -0.87 -6.88 16.32
CA ASN A 205 -0.22 -7.56 17.44
C ASN A 205 -1.26 -8.14 18.42
N GLY A 206 -2.36 -7.42 18.68
CA GLY A 206 -3.48 -7.92 19.49
C GLY A 206 -4.22 -9.12 18.86
N LEU A 207 -4.22 -9.22 17.53
CA LEU A 207 -4.72 -10.38 16.78
C LEU A 207 -3.71 -11.54 16.73
N GLY A 208 -2.51 -11.37 17.31
CA GLY A 208 -1.46 -12.39 17.31
C GLY A 208 -0.65 -12.43 16.01
N TYR A 209 -0.62 -11.36 15.22
CA TYR A 209 0.19 -11.23 14.01
C TYR A 209 1.34 -10.25 14.22
N VAL A 210 2.47 -10.53 13.58
CA VAL A 210 3.69 -9.70 13.62
C VAL A 210 4.04 -9.29 12.19
N PHE A 211 4.50 -8.04 12.05
CA PHE A 211 4.96 -7.49 10.79
C PHE A 211 6.12 -8.32 10.21
N GLU A 212 6.09 -8.58 8.90
CA GLU A 212 7.15 -9.33 8.22
C GLU A 212 7.87 -8.47 7.18
N PHE A 213 7.15 -7.94 6.20
CA PHE A 213 7.69 -7.06 5.18
C PHE A 213 6.61 -6.14 4.61
N GLN A 214 7.03 -5.14 3.84
CA GLN A 214 6.12 -4.23 3.15
C GLN A 214 6.66 -3.87 1.78
N TYR A 215 5.74 -3.50 0.89
CA TYR A 215 6.08 -3.05 -0.43
C TYR A 215 5.07 -2.01 -0.91
N LEU A 216 5.54 -1.08 -1.74
CA LEU A 216 4.71 -0.08 -2.39
C LEU A 216 4.56 -0.45 -3.86
N THR A 217 3.34 -0.36 -4.34
CA THR A 217 3.01 -0.51 -5.75
C THR A 217 2.54 0.82 -6.29
N ILE A 218 3.10 1.26 -7.41
CA ILE A 218 2.60 2.43 -8.17
C ILE A 218 2.38 1.97 -9.59
N GLY A 219 1.23 2.31 -10.16
CA GLY A 219 0.88 1.85 -11.48
C GLY A 219 -0.22 2.65 -12.12
N VAL A 220 -0.60 2.22 -13.32
CA VAL A 220 -1.80 2.66 -14.00
C VAL A 220 -2.74 1.48 -14.19
N LYS A 221 -4.04 1.73 -14.05
CA LYS A 221 -5.10 0.75 -14.29
C LYS A 221 -5.96 1.18 -15.46
N PHE A 222 -6.34 0.20 -16.28
CA PHE A 222 -7.30 0.33 -17.35
C PHE A 222 -8.56 -0.43 -16.98
N PHE A 223 -9.70 0.24 -17.09
CA PHE A 223 -11.00 -0.39 -16.98
C PHE A 223 -11.46 -0.82 -18.37
N MET A 224 -11.67 -2.11 -18.55
CA MET A 224 -12.14 -2.71 -19.79
C MET A 224 -13.56 -3.26 -19.63
N LYS A 225 -14.12 -3.77 -20.72
CA LYS A 225 -15.46 -4.37 -20.74
C LYS A 225 -15.53 -5.58 -19.80
N HIS A 226 -16.74 -5.89 -19.33
CA HIS A 226 -17.04 -7.06 -18.49
C HIS A 226 -16.30 -7.11 -17.15
N GLY A 227 -15.87 -5.95 -16.62
CA GLY A 227 -15.17 -5.87 -15.33
C GLY A 227 -13.72 -6.32 -15.37
N LEU A 228 -13.13 -6.43 -16.57
CA LEU A 228 -11.70 -6.68 -16.74
C LEU A 228 -10.91 -5.44 -16.31
N ILE A 229 -9.97 -5.67 -15.40
CA ILE A 229 -9.03 -4.65 -14.93
C ILE A 229 -7.64 -5.08 -15.37
N LEU A 230 -6.92 -4.14 -15.97
CA LEU A 230 -5.56 -4.35 -16.42
C LEU A 230 -4.65 -3.32 -15.76
N GLU A 231 -3.71 -3.80 -14.97
CA GLU A 231 -2.77 -3.00 -14.18
C GLU A 231 -1.36 -3.12 -14.74
N LEU A 232 -0.76 -1.99 -15.05
CA LEU A 232 0.67 -1.84 -15.29
C LEU A 232 1.30 -1.25 -14.06
N GLN A 233 2.18 -1.98 -13.39
CA GLN A 233 2.67 -1.60 -12.08
C GLN A 233 4.17 -1.79 -11.92
N LYS A 234 4.76 -0.91 -11.12
CA LYS A 234 6.09 -1.06 -10.54
C LYS A 234 5.96 -1.31 -9.04
N ILE A 235 6.86 -2.11 -8.50
CA ILE A 235 6.85 -2.55 -7.11
C ILE A 235 8.19 -2.20 -6.47
N TRP A 236 8.15 -1.59 -5.29
CA TRP A 236 9.30 -1.26 -4.48
C TRP A 236 9.20 -1.96 -3.13
N GLN A 237 10.27 -2.62 -2.73
CA GLN A 237 10.44 -3.14 -1.39
C GLN A 237 10.92 -1.99 -0.49
N ILE A 238 10.28 -1.83 0.67
CA ILE A 238 10.61 -0.77 1.62
C ILE A 238 11.07 -1.44 2.91
N GLU A 239 12.36 -1.30 3.21
CA GLU A 239 12.98 -1.86 4.40
C GLU A 239 13.71 -0.77 5.21
N GLU A 240 14.14 -1.13 6.41
CA GLU A 240 14.98 -0.25 7.24
C GLU A 240 16.33 0.06 6.57
N ALA A 241 16.87 -0.89 5.81
CA ALA A 241 18.15 -0.77 5.13
C ALA A 241 18.11 0.10 3.86
N GLY A 242 16.90 0.41 3.36
CA GLY A 242 16.70 1.20 2.15
C GLY A 242 15.52 0.70 1.31
N ASN A 243 15.25 1.45 0.23
CA ASN A 243 14.21 1.13 -0.73
C ASN A 243 14.86 0.58 -2.00
N SER A 244 14.34 -0.52 -2.53
CA SER A 244 14.79 -1.11 -3.79
C SER A 244 13.60 -1.39 -4.69
N GLN A 245 13.75 -1.15 -5.99
CA GLN A 245 12.72 -1.48 -6.95
C GLN A 245 12.84 -2.96 -7.35
N ILE A 246 11.85 -3.76 -7.01
CA ILE A 246 11.80 -5.18 -7.41
C ILE A 246 11.61 -5.27 -8.93
N THR A 247 10.78 -4.40 -9.50
CA THR A 247 10.51 -4.35 -10.94
C THR A 247 11.50 -3.43 -11.66
N SER A 248 12.80 -3.52 -11.35
CA SER A 248 13.82 -2.75 -12.06
C SER A 248 13.95 -3.26 -13.50
N GLY A 249 14.01 -2.35 -14.47
CA GLY A 249 14.08 -2.66 -15.90
C GLY A 249 12.75 -2.88 -16.64
N GLY A 250 11.60 -2.77 -15.96
CA GLY A 250 10.32 -2.87 -16.64
C GLY A 250 9.07 -2.67 -15.77
N PHE A 251 7.93 -3.09 -16.31
CA PHE A 251 6.63 -3.04 -15.67
C PHE A 251 6.03 -4.44 -15.58
N LEU A 252 5.43 -4.73 -14.42
CA LEU A 252 4.60 -5.91 -14.25
C LEU A 252 3.20 -5.64 -14.81
N LEU A 253 2.75 -6.51 -15.69
CA LEU A 253 1.41 -6.49 -16.23
C LEU A 253 0.55 -7.51 -15.47
N LYS A 254 -0.59 -7.07 -14.95
CA LYS A 254 -1.57 -7.92 -14.28
C LYS A 254 -2.95 -7.65 -14.87
N ALA A 255 -3.52 -8.64 -15.55
CA ALA A 255 -4.89 -8.60 -16.04
C ALA A 255 -5.75 -9.53 -15.18
N TYR A 256 -6.82 -9.02 -14.58
CA TYR A 256 -7.66 -9.83 -13.71
C TYR A 256 -9.13 -9.43 -13.72
N ILE A 257 -9.97 -10.37 -13.29
CA ILE A 257 -11.40 -10.20 -13.06
C ILE A 257 -11.74 -10.82 -11.70
N ASN A 258 -12.48 -10.06 -10.89
CA ASN A 258 -12.97 -10.49 -9.59
C ASN A 258 -14.40 -11.04 -9.72
N VAL A 259 -14.55 -12.33 -9.48
CA VAL A 259 -15.84 -13.04 -9.52
C VAL A 259 -16.37 -13.20 -8.09
N SER A 260 -17.53 -12.61 -7.82
CA SER A 260 -18.11 -12.55 -6.47
C SER A 260 -18.53 -13.90 -5.89
N ARG A 261 -18.91 -14.87 -6.74
CA ARG A 261 -19.30 -16.22 -6.31
C ARG A 261 -18.46 -17.27 -7.03
N GLY A 262 -17.65 -18.00 -6.27
CA GLY A 262 -16.91 -19.14 -6.78
C GLY A 262 -17.76 -20.36 -7.14
N THR A 263 -19.05 -20.36 -6.78
CA THR A 263 -20.00 -21.43 -7.11
C THR A 263 -20.68 -21.26 -8.46
N ASP A 264 -20.56 -20.09 -9.09
CA ASP A 264 -21.15 -19.79 -10.40
C ASP A 264 -20.15 -20.18 -11.49
N ILE A 265 -20.18 -21.47 -11.86
CA ILE A 265 -19.24 -22.09 -12.80
C ILE A 265 -19.36 -21.46 -14.20
N ASP A 266 -20.58 -21.11 -14.62
CA ASP A 266 -20.83 -20.50 -15.93
C ASP A 266 -20.14 -19.14 -16.04
N ARG A 267 -20.21 -18.33 -14.97
CA ARG A 267 -19.53 -17.04 -14.92
C ARG A 267 -18.01 -17.19 -14.88
N ILE A 268 -17.49 -18.20 -14.19
CA ILE A 268 -16.06 -18.52 -14.20
C ILE A 268 -15.61 -18.87 -15.62
N ASN A 269 -16.28 -19.80 -16.30
CA ASN A 269 -15.97 -20.19 -17.68
C ASN A 269 -16.05 -19.03 -18.66
N TYR A 270 -17.06 -18.16 -18.50
CA TYR A 270 -17.17 -16.93 -19.28
C TYR A 270 -15.98 -15.99 -19.03
N THR A 271 -15.59 -15.82 -17.77
CA THR A 271 -14.43 -15.00 -17.36
C THR A 271 -13.13 -15.55 -17.92
N GLU A 272 -12.94 -16.88 -17.94
CA GLU A 272 -11.79 -17.52 -18.60
C GLU A 272 -11.76 -17.17 -20.09
N THR A 273 -12.90 -17.26 -20.77
CA THR A 273 -13.00 -16.94 -22.21
C THR A 273 -12.62 -15.48 -22.47
N VAL A 274 -13.06 -14.54 -21.61
CA VAL A 274 -12.70 -13.11 -21.73
C VAL A 274 -11.19 -12.90 -21.57
N LEU A 275 -10.56 -13.52 -20.57
CA LEU A 275 -9.11 -13.42 -20.36
C LEU A 275 -8.31 -14.09 -21.49
N MET A 276 -8.80 -15.20 -22.03
CA MET A 276 -8.17 -15.88 -23.17
C MET A 276 -8.28 -15.07 -24.46
N ASN A 277 -9.40 -14.37 -24.67
CA ASN A 277 -9.54 -13.44 -25.80
C ASN A 277 -8.54 -12.29 -25.68
N LEU A 278 -8.38 -11.70 -24.48
CA LEU A 278 -7.36 -10.67 -24.24
C LEU A 278 -5.95 -11.20 -24.51
N LYS A 279 -5.64 -12.39 -24.01
CA LYS A 279 -4.35 -13.05 -24.26
C LYS A 279 -4.09 -13.23 -25.75
N LYS A 280 -5.10 -13.64 -26.52
CA LYS A 280 -5.01 -13.85 -27.97
C LYS A 280 -4.89 -12.53 -28.75
N GLU A 281 -5.58 -11.49 -28.31
CA GLU A 281 -5.53 -10.15 -28.93
C GLU A 281 -4.16 -9.48 -28.71
N LEU A 282 -3.58 -9.67 -27.52
CA LEU A 282 -2.24 -9.17 -27.18
C LEU A 282 -1.11 -10.10 -27.63
N GLN A 283 -1.44 -11.28 -28.18
CA GLN A 283 -0.48 -12.27 -28.63
C GLN A 283 0.39 -11.69 -29.75
N GLY A 284 1.71 -11.78 -29.57
CA GLY A 284 2.70 -11.19 -30.50
C GLY A 284 3.16 -9.79 -30.10
N TYR A 285 2.47 -9.14 -29.16
CA TYR A 285 2.97 -7.91 -28.54
C TYR A 285 3.44 -8.12 -27.10
N ILE A 286 2.60 -8.74 -26.26
CA ILE A 286 2.95 -9.16 -24.90
C ILE A 286 2.42 -10.55 -24.62
N GLU A 287 3.27 -11.42 -24.08
CA GLU A 287 2.87 -12.77 -23.69
C GLU A 287 2.27 -12.74 -22.30
N LEU A 288 0.97 -13.03 -22.21
CA LEU A 288 0.25 -13.23 -20.96
C LEU A 288 0.24 -14.71 -20.58
N SER A 289 0.77 -15.02 -19.40
CA SER A 289 0.89 -16.38 -18.89
C SER A 289 0.34 -16.51 -17.46
N VAL A 290 0.17 -17.77 -17.05
CA VAL A 290 -0.20 -18.12 -15.68
C VAL A 290 1.09 -18.24 -14.88
N PRO A 291 1.24 -17.51 -13.76
CA PRO A 291 2.44 -17.60 -12.92
C PRO A 291 2.52 -18.95 -12.24
N ASP A 292 3.72 -19.30 -11.76
CA ASP A 292 3.89 -20.50 -10.96
C ASP A 292 3.07 -20.40 -9.67
N ARG A 293 2.37 -21.49 -9.36
CA ARG A 293 1.45 -21.61 -8.23
C ARG A 293 2.19 -21.43 -6.91
N GLN A 294 3.41 -21.95 -6.80
CA GLN A 294 4.22 -21.84 -5.58
C GLN A 294 4.65 -20.40 -5.31
N SER A 295 4.88 -19.60 -6.35
CA SER A 295 5.21 -18.18 -6.21
C SER A 295 4.03 -17.31 -5.75
N MET A 296 2.80 -17.83 -5.82
CA MET A 296 1.58 -17.17 -5.35
C MET A 296 1.06 -17.76 -4.02
N ASP A 297 1.84 -18.61 -3.37
CA ASP A 297 1.49 -19.17 -2.07
C ASP A 297 1.90 -18.21 -0.94
N SER A 298 0.92 -17.57 -0.30
CA SER A 298 1.17 -16.66 0.83
C SER A 298 1.34 -17.40 2.17
N ARG A 299 1.10 -18.71 2.21
CA ARG A 299 1.21 -19.51 3.44
C ARG A 299 2.61 -19.40 4.03
N VAL A 300 2.70 -19.46 5.35
CA VAL A 300 3.99 -19.42 6.05
C VAL A 300 4.77 -20.66 5.63
N ALA A 301 5.76 -20.48 4.75
CA ALA A 301 6.55 -21.58 4.23
C ALA A 301 7.25 -22.28 5.39
N HIS A 302 6.89 -23.55 5.64
CA HIS A 302 7.73 -24.44 6.42
C HIS A 302 8.98 -24.74 5.59
N GLY A 303 10.00 -23.87 5.72
CA GLY A 303 11.28 -24.03 5.05
C GLY A 303 11.38 -23.30 3.71
N ASN A 304 11.72 -22.01 3.77
CA ASN A 304 12.85 -21.44 3.03
C ASN A 304 12.94 -19.96 3.35
N ILE A 305 13.89 -19.64 4.23
CA ILE A 305 14.53 -18.33 4.25
C ILE A 305 15.30 -18.28 2.92
N LEU A 306 14.71 -17.68 1.89
CA LEU A 306 15.45 -17.30 0.70
C LEU A 306 15.92 -15.86 0.93
N ILE A 307 17.21 -15.77 1.22
CA ILE A 307 18.07 -14.61 1.00
C ILE A 307 18.32 -14.51 -0.50
#